data_AF-A0A3M8SXU6-F1
#
_entry.id   AF-A0A3M8SXU6-F1
#
_cell.length_a   1.000
_cell.length_b   1.000
_cell.length_c   1.000
_cell.angle_alpha   90.00
_cell.angle_beta   90.00
_cell.angle_gamma   90.00
#
_symmetry.space_group_name_H-M   'P 1'
#
loop_
_entity.id
_entity.type
_entity.pdbx_description
1 polymer ?
#
loop_
_entity_poly.entity_id
_entity_poly.type
_entity_poly.pdbx_seq_one_letter_code
_entity_poly.pdbx_strand_id
1 'polypeptide(L)'
;MRVLVFGNSGSGKSTYAKALAAQHGLAHLDLDSIVWEPGKIAVPRDPQSVSASLDAFIASLAEWVIEGCYGELVEDAAPHCTQLVFLNPGLETCQANNRRRPWEPHKYASMEQQDAMLANLQSWVADYYSRDDAWSYQAHRRIFDAHRGVKVEYTDASQTASAA
;
A
#
# COMPACT_ATOMS: atom_id res chain seq x y z
N MET A 1 -13.42 7.15 11.35
CA MET A 1 -12.60 5.95 11.08
C MET A 1 -11.37 6.36 10.28
N ARG A 2 -10.16 6.03 10.77
CA ARG A 2 -8.89 6.33 10.09
C ARG A 2 -8.06 5.05 9.99
N VAL A 3 -8.00 4.43 8.82
CA VAL A 3 -7.38 3.11 8.64
C VAL A 3 -6.15 3.22 7.77
N LEU A 4 -5.02 2.70 8.26
CA LEU A 4 -3.77 2.64 7.49
C LEU A 4 -3.52 1.18 7.09
N VAL A 5 -3.43 0.91 5.79
CA VAL A 5 -3.31 -0.44 5.23
C VAL A 5 -1.98 -0.58 4.51
N PHE A 6 -1.15 -1.55 4.92
CA PHE A 6 0.18 -1.70 4.33
C PHE A 6 0.59 -3.16 4.18
N GLY A 7 1.71 -3.39 3.48
CA GLY A 7 2.24 -4.72 3.15
C GLY A 7 2.79 -4.84 1.73
N ASN A 8 3.24 -6.03 1.36
CA ASN A 8 3.94 -6.29 0.09
C ASN A 8 3.10 -5.91 -1.14
N SER A 9 3.75 -5.65 -2.27
CA SER A 9 3.08 -5.47 -3.55
C SER A 9 2.32 -6.75 -3.92
N GLY A 10 1.03 -6.64 -4.24
CA GLY A 10 0.16 -7.79 -4.51
C GLY A 10 -0.52 -8.39 -3.26
N SER A 11 -0.34 -7.83 -2.07
CA SER A 11 -1.00 -8.34 -0.85
C SER A 11 -2.51 -8.03 -0.75
N GLY A 12 -3.07 -7.26 -1.70
CA GLY A 12 -4.50 -6.94 -1.75
C GLY A 12 -4.89 -5.59 -1.13
N LYS A 13 -3.91 -4.73 -0.75
CA LYS A 13 -4.15 -3.45 -0.06
C LYS A 13 -5.15 -2.55 -0.77
N SER A 14 -4.93 -2.26 -2.06
CA SER A 14 -5.81 -1.38 -2.82
C SER A 14 -7.23 -1.94 -2.92
N THR A 15 -7.39 -3.27 -3.00
CA THR A 15 -8.72 -3.91 -2.99
C THR A 15 -9.39 -3.73 -1.63
N TYR A 16 -8.69 -4.03 -0.54
CA TYR A 16 -9.19 -3.86 0.83
C TYR A 16 -9.56 -2.40 1.12
N ALA A 17 -8.67 -1.47 0.80
CA ALA A 17 -8.87 -0.04 1.04
C ALA A 17 -10.05 0.52 0.23
N LYS A 18 -10.18 0.15 -1.05
CA LYS A 18 -11.32 0.56 -1.89
C LYS A 18 -12.65 0.00 -1.38
N ALA A 19 -12.68 -1.27 -0.96
CA ALA A 19 -13.87 -1.87 -0.39
C ALA A 19 -14.29 -1.15 0.91
N LEU A 20 -13.35 -0.92 1.81
CA LEU A 20 -13.59 -0.20 3.07
C LEU A 20 -14.05 1.25 2.82
N ALA A 21 -13.43 1.94 1.87
CA ALA A 21 -13.82 3.28 1.46
C ALA A 21 -15.25 3.32 0.92
N ALA A 22 -15.62 2.37 0.05
CA ALA A 22 -16.96 2.28 -0.51
C ALA A 22 -18.01 1.96 0.57
N GLN A 23 -17.70 1.05 1.50
CA GLN A 23 -18.62 0.64 2.55
C GLN A 23 -18.89 1.75 3.58
N HIS A 24 -17.86 2.51 3.96
CA HIS A 24 -17.95 3.50 5.03
C HIS A 24 -17.92 4.95 4.56
N GLY A 25 -17.85 5.20 3.24
CA GLY A 25 -17.77 6.55 2.68
C GLY A 25 -16.46 7.27 3.01
N LEU A 26 -15.35 6.54 3.12
CA LEU A 26 -14.05 7.11 3.50
C LEU A 26 -13.35 7.76 2.31
N ALA A 27 -12.62 8.84 2.55
CA ALA A 27 -11.64 9.31 1.60
C ALA A 27 -10.50 8.28 1.47
N HIS A 28 -10.06 8.01 0.25
CA HIS A 28 -9.02 7.02 -0.05
C HIS A 28 -7.78 7.68 -0.62
N LEU A 29 -6.61 7.39 -0.05
CA LEU A 29 -5.31 7.77 -0.57
C LEU A 29 -4.47 6.53 -0.86
N ASP A 30 -4.17 6.31 -2.14
CA ASP A 30 -3.11 5.42 -2.59
C ASP A 30 -1.78 6.18 -2.54
N LEU A 31 -0.81 5.70 -1.76
CA LEU A 31 0.48 6.36 -1.61
C LEU A 31 1.26 6.45 -2.94
N ASP A 32 1.03 5.55 -3.91
CA ASP A 32 1.62 5.69 -5.26
C ASP A 32 1.23 7.04 -5.89
N SER A 33 0.01 7.53 -5.63
CA SER A 33 -0.51 8.78 -6.24
C SER A 33 0.21 10.05 -5.78
N ILE A 34 0.88 10.00 -4.62
CA ILE A 34 1.65 11.13 -4.11
C ILE A 34 3.16 10.93 -4.27
N VAL A 35 3.65 9.69 -4.38
CA VAL A 35 5.07 9.39 -4.56
C VAL A 35 5.54 9.62 -6.00
N TRP A 36 4.71 9.35 -7.00
CA TRP A 36 5.11 9.43 -8.40
C TRP A 36 4.59 10.69 -9.10
N GLU A 37 5.37 11.20 -10.05
CA GLU A 37 4.96 12.30 -10.92
C GLU A 37 3.77 11.88 -11.80
N PRO A 38 2.66 12.65 -11.81
CA PRO A 38 1.49 12.32 -12.62
C PRO A 38 1.84 12.18 -14.11
N GLY A 39 1.41 11.07 -14.72
CA GLY A 39 1.63 10.79 -16.14
C GLY A 39 3.07 10.40 -16.51
N LYS A 40 3.96 10.19 -15.54
CA LYS A 40 5.32 9.68 -15.76
C LYS A 40 5.53 8.35 -15.07
N ILE A 41 6.15 7.40 -15.78
CA ILE A 41 6.43 6.07 -15.24
C ILE A 41 7.68 6.14 -14.36
N ALA A 42 7.54 5.77 -13.09
CA ALA A 42 8.64 5.60 -12.14
C ALA A 42 9.53 6.85 -11.94
N VAL A 43 8.97 8.05 -12.08
CA VAL A 43 9.65 9.30 -11.74
C VAL A 43 9.16 9.76 -10.37
N PRO A 44 9.98 9.67 -9.31
CA PRO A 44 9.54 10.07 -7.98
C PRO A 44 9.41 11.59 -7.89
N ARG A 45 8.40 12.04 -7.14
CA ARG A 45 8.27 13.43 -6.70
C ARG A 45 9.33 13.74 -5.63
N ASP A 46 9.59 15.01 -5.39
CA ASP A 46 10.50 15.40 -4.31
C ASP A 46 9.94 14.98 -2.94
N PRO A 47 10.76 14.45 -2.01
CA PRO A 47 10.27 13.93 -0.73
C PRO A 47 9.49 14.96 0.11
N GLN A 48 9.84 16.24 0.02
CA GLN A 48 9.16 17.29 0.77
C GLN A 48 7.73 17.50 0.26
N SER A 49 7.51 17.48 -1.06
CA SER A 49 6.18 17.52 -1.66
C SER A 49 5.36 16.26 -1.37
N VAL A 50 5.99 15.08 -1.28
CA VAL A 50 5.31 13.84 -0.87
C VAL A 50 4.79 13.98 0.56
N SER A 51 5.67 14.35 1.50
CA SER A 51 5.32 14.58 2.91
C SER A 51 4.23 15.65 3.06
N ALA A 52 4.37 16.79 2.38
CA ALA A 52 3.33 17.83 2.40
C ALA A 52 1.98 17.36 1.85
N SER A 53 1.98 16.48 0.83
CA SER A 53 0.74 15.90 0.27
C SER A 53 0.07 14.96 1.28
N LEU A 54 0.86 14.14 1.98
CA LEU A 54 0.39 13.24 3.03
C LEU A 54 -0.21 14.02 4.20
N ASP A 55 0.52 15.02 4.70
CA ASP A 55 0.09 15.88 5.81
C ASP A 55 -1.21 16.61 5.47
N ALA A 56 -1.30 17.19 4.27
CA ALA A 56 -2.49 17.89 3.81
C ALA A 56 -3.71 16.94 3.74
N PHE A 57 -3.52 15.71 3.26
CA PHE A 57 -4.59 14.72 3.21
C PHE A 57 -5.06 14.33 4.62
N ILE A 58 -4.13 14.03 5.54
CA ILE A 58 -4.45 13.65 6.93
C ILE A 58 -5.15 14.79 7.67
N ALA A 59 -4.70 16.04 7.48
CA ALA A 59 -5.24 17.19 8.20
C ALA A 59 -6.61 17.65 7.69
N SER A 60 -6.90 17.45 6.39
CA SER A 60 -8.14 17.93 5.76
C SER A 60 -9.34 16.99 5.94
N LEU A 61 -9.11 15.74 6.34
CA LEU A 61 -10.12 14.69 6.33
C LEU A 61 -10.26 14.04 7.71
N ALA A 62 -11.48 14.05 8.26
CA ALA A 62 -11.78 13.44 9.55
C ALA A 62 -11.75 11.90 9.49
N GLU A 63 -12.10 11.32 8.33
CA GLU A 63 -12.21 9.89 8.11
C GLU A 63 -11.56 9.51 6.78
N TRP A 64 -10.68 8.51 6.82
CA TRP A 64 -9.88 8.14 5.67
C TRP A 64 -9.40 6.70 5.74
N VAL A 65 -9.01 6.19 4.58
CA VAL A 65 -8.16 5.00 4.42
C VAL A 65 -6.96 5.37 3.55
N ILE A 66 -5.76 5.14 4.08
CA ILE A 66 -4.48 5.33 3.38
C ILE A 66 -3.90 3.94 3.13
N GLU A 67 -3.35 3.70 1.95
CA GLU A 67 -2.72 2.43 1.63
C GLU A 67 -1.41 2.55 0.84
N GLY A 68 -0.46 1.65 1.11
CA GLY A 68 0.77 1.54 0.33
C GLY A 68 1.84 0.64 0.95
N CYS A 69 3.06 0.69 0.41
CA CYS A 69 4.19 -0.14 0.85
C CYS A 69 5.44 0.67 1.21
N TYR A 70 5.30 1.98 1.35
CA TYR A 70 6.38 2.91 1.66
C TYR A 70 6.53 3.00 3.17
N GLY A 71 7.45 2.24 3.77
CA GLY A 71 7.58 2.13 5.23
C GLY A 71 7.68 3.48 5.93
N GLU A 72 8.48 4.42 5.40
CA GLU A 72 8.61 5.77 5.97
C GLU A 72 7.26 6.51 6.00
N LEU A 73 6.51 6.52 4.89
CA LEU A 73 5.19 7.16 4.84
C LEU A 73 4.14 6.45 5.70
N VAL A 74 4.25 5.12 5.83
CA VAL A 74 3.39 4.34 6.73
C VAL A 74 3.72 4.69 8.18
N GLU A 75 5.00 4.83 8.52
CA GLU A 75 5.45 5.23 9.85
C GLU A 75 4.99 6.64 10.20
N ASP A 76 5.09 7.59 9.25
CA ASP A 76 4.61 8.96 9.41
C ASP A 76 3.09 9.04 9.59
N ALA A 77 2.31 8.23 8.86
CA ALA A 77 0.85 8.22 8.95
C ALA A 77 0.31 7.44 10.16
N ALA A 78 1.08 6.49 10.70
CA ALA A 78 0.62 5.57 11.76
C ALA A 78 0.14 6.25 13.05
N PRO A 79 0.76 7.33 13.57
CA PRO A 79 0.26 8.06 14.74
C PRO A 79 -1.14 8.67 14.55
N HIS A 80 -1.57 8.88 13.31
CA HIS A 80 -2.84 9.51 12.98
C HIS A 80 -3.97 8.51 12.74
N CYS A 81 -3.66 7.22 12.58
CA CYS A 81 -4.68 6.19 12.35
C CYS A 81 -5.37 5.77 13.65
N THR A 82 -6.63 5.33 13.53
CA THR A 82 -7.34 4.62 14.60
C THR A 82 -7.14 3.11 14.52
N GLN A 83 -6.75 2.60 13.36
CA GLN A 83 -6.45 1.19 13.13
C GLN A 83 -5.34 1.02 12.10
N LEU A 84 -4.36 0.17 12.43
CA LEU A 84 -3.29 -0.25 11.55
C LEU A 84 -3.56 -1.67 11.01
N VAL A 85 -3.53 -1.85 9.70
CA VAL A 85 -3.82 -3.13 9.03
C VAL A 85 -2.61 -3.56 8.21
N PHE A 86 -2.01 -4.71 8.57
CA PHE A 86 -0.92 -5.30 7.81
C PHE A 86 -1.42 -6.50 7.00
N LEU A 87 -1.37 -6.39 5.67
CA LEU A 87 -1.70 -7.50 4.76
C LEU A 87 -0.43 -8.27 4.42
N ASN A 88 -0.32 -9.48 4.95
CA ASN A 88 0.85 -10.35 4.81
C ASN A 88 0.48 -11.79 4.38
N PRO A 89 -0.18 -11.99 3.22
CA PRO A 89 -0.70 -13.29 2.79
C PRO A 89 0.37 -14.25 2.23
N GLY A 90 1.65 -13.94 2.40
CA GLY A 90 2.76 -14.72 1.85
C GLY A 90 3.14 -14.38 0.40
N LEU A 91 4.33 -14.86 0.00
CA LEU A 91 4.95 -14.59 -1.29
C LEU A 91 4.10 -15.09 -2.46
N GLU A 92 3.67 -16.34 -2.40
CA GLU A 92 2.95 -17.01 -3.49
C GLU A 92 1.65 -16.27 -3.82
N THR A 93 0.90 -15.87 -2.79
CA THR A 93 -0.32 -15.07 -2.96
C THR A 93 -0.02 -13.72 -3.60
N CYS A 94 1.00 -13.00 -3.13
CA CYS A 94 1.38 -11.69 -3.69
C CYS A 94 1.79 -11.80 -5.17
N GLN A 95 2.59 -12.80 -5.52
CA GLN A 95 3.00 -13.06 -6.90
C GLN A 95 1.82 -13.47 -7.79
N ALA A 96 0.94 -14.34 -7.31
CA ALA A 96 -0.26 -14.77 -8.03
C ALA A 96 -1.20 -13.59 -8.30
N ASN A 97 -1.41 -12.72 -7.31
CA ASN A 97 -2.21 -11.51 -7.48
C ASN A 97 -1.60 -10.56 -8.51
N ASN A 98 -0.27 -10.38 -8.50
CA ASN A 98 0.40 -9.53 -9.47
C ASN A 98 0.27 -10.04 -10.91
N ARG A 99 0.31 -11.36 -11.12
CA ARG A 99 0.08 -11.97 -12.45
C ARG A 99 -1.36 -11.79 -12.96
N ARG A 100 -2.31 -11.56 -12.06
CA ARG A 100 -3.73 -11.35 -12.37
C ARG A 100 -4.13 -9.88 -12.39
N ARG A 101 -3.18 -8.95 -12.24
CA ARG A 101 -3.49 -7.52 -12.24
C ARG A 101 -4.14 -7.13 -13.58
N PRO A 102 -5.29 -6.44 -13.55
CA PRO A 102 -5.80 -5.82 -14.76
C PRO A 102 -4.83 -4.72 -15.21
N TRP A 103 -5.00 -4.25 -16.44
CA TRP A 103 -4.27 -3.09 -16.94
C TRP A 103 -4.54 -1.87 -16.04
N GLU A 104 -3.48 -1.19 -15.63
CA GLU A 104 -3.47 0.01 -14.81
C GLU A 104 -3.26 1.23 -15.74
N PRO A 105 -4.29 1.79 -16.39
CA PRO A 105 -4.16 2.86 -17.39
C PRO A 105 -3.61 4.18 -16.82
N HIS A 106 -3.66 4.34 -15.49
CA HIS A 106 -3.08 5.46 -14.79
C HIS A 106 -1.56 5.34 -14.60
N LYS A 107 -0.98 4.15 -14.82
CA LYS A 107 0.46 3.85 -14.72
C LYS A 107 1.09 3.54 -16.07
N TYR A 108 0.38 2.83 -16.95
CA TYR A 108 0.93 2.32 -18.21
C TYR A 108 0.03 2.69 -19.39
N ALA A 109 0.63 3.05 -20.54
CA ALA A 109 -0.14 3.40 -21.73
C ALA A 109 -0.82 2.18 -22.39
N SER A 110 -0.35 0.96 -22.11
CA SER A 110 -0.94 -0.28 -22.60
C SER A 110 -0.67 -1.46 -21.66
N MET A 111 -1.42 -2.55 -21.83
CA MET A 111 -1.17 -3.82 -21.15
C MET A 111 0.23 -4.36 -21.46
N GLU A 112 0.70 -4.23 -22.71
CA GLU A 112 2.02 -4.68 -23.13
C GLU A 112 3.15 -3.98 -22.35
N GLN A 113 3.05 -2.66 -22.14
CA GLN A 113 4.01 -1.92 -21.33
C GLN A 113 4.00 -2.34 -19.86
N GLN A 114 2.82 -2.66 -19.31
CA GLN A 114 2.69 -3.19 -17.96
C GLN A 114 3.33 -4.59 -17.84
N ASP A 115 3.02 -5.49 -18.79
CA ASP A 115 3.53 -6.85 -18.82
C ASP A 115 5.06 -6.90 -18.98
N ALA A 116 5.64 -5.93 -19.72
CA ALA A 116 7.09 -5.78 -19.81
C ALA A 116 7.76 -5.55 -18.44
N MET A 117 7.04 -4.98 -17.46
CA MET A 117 7.54 -4.75 -16.09
C MET A 117 7.29 -5.95 -15.17
N LEU A 118 6.50 -6.93 -15.58
CA LEU A 118 6.03 -8.01 -14.71
C LEU A 118 7.18 -8.84 -14.12
N ALA A 119 8.21 -9.16 -14.90
CA ALA A 119 9.35 -9.92 -14.41
C ALA A 119 10.08 -9.18 -13.27
N ASN A 120 10.35 -7.88 -13.46
CA ASN A 120 10.98 -7.03 -12.44
C ASN A 120 10.10 -6.91 -11.20
N LEU A 121 8.78 -6.74 -11.39
CA LEU A 121 7.81 -6.69 -10.30
C LEU A 121 7.79 -8.01 -9.51
N GLN A 122 7.83 -9.16 -10.18
CA GLN A 122 7.85 -10.48 -9.51
C GLN A 122 9.12 -10.67 -8.67
N SER A 123 10.29 -10.24 -9.16
CA SER A 123 11.53 -10.23 -8.39
C SER A 123 11.41 -9.30 -7.19
N TRP A 124 10.95 -8.07 -7.39
CA TRP A 124 10.75 -7.11 -6.30
C TRP A 124 9.81 -7.64 -5.20
N VAL A 125 8.78 -8.40 -5.57
CA VAL A 125 7.84 -9.00 -4.60
C VAL A 125 8.50 -10.15 -3.82
N ALA A 126 9.38 -10.93 -4.45
CA ALA A 126 10.16 -11.98 -3.80
C ALA A 126 11.19 -11.39 -2.84
N ASP A 127 11.93 -10.38 -3.29
CA ASP A 127 13.01 -9.77 -2.54
C ASP A 127 12.51 -9.07 -1.27
N TYR A 128 11.21 -8.72 -1.19
CA TYR A 128 10.54 -8.16 -0.01
C TYR A 128 10.95 -8.80 1.32
N TYR A 129 11.11 -10.12 1.37
CA TYR A 129 11.44 -10.85 2.59
C TYR A 129 12.94 -10.84 2.96
N SER A 130 13.79 -10.39 2.04
CA SER A 130 15.26 -10.41 2.18
C SER A 130 15.91 -9.03 2.12
N ARG A 131 15.25 -8.03 1.53
CA ARG A 131 15.72 -6.64 1.53
C ARG A 131 15.74 -6.08 2.95
N ASP A 132 16.64 -5.13 3.17
CA ASP A 132 16.72 -4.32 4.39
C ASP A 132 16.58 -2.84 4.02
N ASP A 133 15.40 -2.51 3.50
CA ASP A 133 15.01 -1.17 3.10
C ASP A 133 13.62 -0.81 3.65
N ALA A 134 13.17 0.42 3.41
CA ALA A 134 11.86 0.90 3.86
C ALA A 134 10.67 0.15 3.25
N TRP A 135 10.85 -0.64 2.20
CA TRP A 135 9.79 -1.41 1.54
C TRP A 135 9.78 -2.89 1.94
N SER A 136 10.70 -3.30 2.81
CA SER A 136 10.93 -4.69 3.16
C SER A 136 9.94 -5.22 4.21
N TYR A 137 9.88 -6.54 4.31
CA TYR A 137 9.20 -7.22 5.40
C TYR A 137 9.73 -6.77 6.76
N GLN A 138 11.04 -6.59 6.90
CA GLN A 138 11.65 -6.18 8.17
C GLN A 138 11.20 -4.78 8.59
N ALA A 139 11.14 -3.82 7.66
CA ALA A 139 10.60 -2.49 7.96
C ALA A 139 9.11 -2.55 8.34
N HIS A 140 8.29 -3.22 7.52
CA HIS A 140 6.86 -3.36 7.79
C HIS A 140 6.57 -4.08 9.13
N ARG A 141 7.31 -5.12 9.44
CA ARG A 141 7.22 -5.87 10.70
C ARG A 141 7.54 -4.95 11.89
N ARG A 142 8.64 -4.18 11.81
CA ARG A 142 9.02 -3.22 12.86
C ARG A 142 7.92 -2.19 13.10
N ILE A 143 7.38 -1.59 12.05
CA ILE A 143 6.28 -0.61 12.14
C ILE A 143 5.07 -1.22 12.84
N PHE A 144 4.64 -2.41 12.42
CA PHE A 144 3.51 -3.09 13.06
C PHE A 144 3.79 -3.37 14.54
N ASP A 145 4.95 -3.91 14.88
CA ASP A 145 5.27 -4.33 16.24
C ASP A 145 5.39 -3.12 17.19
N ALA A 146 5.95 -2.02 16.69
CA ALA A 146 6.04 -0.76 17.41
C ALA A 146 4.68 -0.09 17.65
N HIS A 147 3.72 -0.26 16.73
CA HIS A 147 2.39 0.35 16.87
C HIS A 147 1.66 -0.12 18.15
N ARG A 148 1.20 0.83 18.95
CA ARG A 148 0.53 0.58 20.25
C ARG A 148 -0.99 0.66 20.19
N GLY A 149 -1.55 1.24 19.13
CA GLY A 149 -2.99 1.34 18.90
C GLY A 149 -3.60 0.03 18.40
N VAL A 150 -4.86 0.10 17.96
CA VAL A 150 -5.55 -1.05 17.38
C VAL A 150 -4.81 -1.48 16.12
N LYS A 151 -4.38 -2.74 16.07
CA LYS A 151 -3.69 -3.31 14.91
C LYS A 151 -4.13 -4.73 14.62
N VAL A 152 -4.14 -5.09 13.34
CA VAL A 152 -4.47 -6.44 12.86
C VAL A 152 -3.57 -6.82 11.71
N GLU A 153 -3.05 -8.04 11.74
CA GLU A 153 -2.31 -8.64 10.64
C GLU A 153 -3.16 -9.75 10.03
N TYR A 154 -3.30 -9.72 8.71
CA TYR A 154 -3.97 -10.77 7.94
C TYR A 154 -2.91 -11.59 7.20
N THR A 155 -2.82 -12.87 7.55
CA THR A 155 -1.86 -13.81 6.97
C THR A 155 -2.46 -14.68 5.87
N ASP A 156 -3.76 -14.56 5.62
CA ASP A 156 -4.50 -15.28 4.58
C ASP A 156 -5.49 -14.34 3.88
N ALA A 157 -5.59 -14.46 2.55
CA ALA A 157 -6.50 -13.66 1.74
C ALA A 157 -7.99 -13.83 2.14
N SER A 158 -8.39 -15.01 2.61
CA SER A 158 -9.75 -15.29 3.07
C SER A 158 -10.17 -14.41 4.27
N GLN A 159 -9.22 -14.00 5.11
CA GLN A 159 -9.49 -13.18 6.29
C GLN A 159 -9.83 -11.72 5.92
N THR A 160 -9.36 -11.25 4.76
CA THR A 160 -9.61 -9.88 4.29
C THR A 160 -11.01 -9.68 3.72
N ALA A 161 -11.61 -10.72 3.13
CA ALA A 161 -12.94 -10.65 2.52
C ALA A 161 -14.08 -10.55 3.55
N SER A 162 -13.83 -10.96 4.79
CA SER A 162 -14.79 -10.91 5.90
C SER A 162 -14.69 -9.65 6.77
N ALA A 163 -13.67 -8.82 6.52
CA ALA A 163 -13.35 -7.66 7.37
C ALA A 163 -13.47 -6.31 6.66
N ALA A 164 -13.63 -6.32 5.33
CA ALA A 164 -13.94 -5.15 4.52
C ALA A 164 -15.45 -5.05 4.35
#